data_AF-A0A087TFC3-F1
#
_entry.id   AF-A0A087TFC3-F1
#
_cell.length_a   1.000
_cell.length_b   1.000
_cell.length_c   1.000
_cell.angle_alpha   90.00
_cell.angle_beta   90.00
_cell.angle_gamma   90.00
#
_symmetry.space_group_name_H-M   'P 1'
#
loop_
_entity.id
_entity.type
_entity.pdbx_description
1 polymer ?
#
loop_
_entity_poly.entity_id
_entity_poly.type
_entity_poly.pdbx_seq_one_letter_code
_entity_poly.pdbx_strand_id
1 'polypeptide(L)'
;MLEKERKKQEQEALKAAREAMKKIPPSEMFKSMPDKYSQFDEKGIPTHDAEGKELSESQLKKVMKLYNAQEKKYNEYLKTVATT
;
A
#
# COMPACT_ATOMS: atom_id res chain seq x y z
N MET A 1 -3.76 -7.28 33.14
CA MET A 1 -2.73 -7.94 32.31
C MET A 1 -3.29 -8.30 30.93
N LEU A 2 -3.87 -7.35 30.18
CA LEU A 2 -4.47 -7.65 28.85
C LEU A 2 -4.17 -6.56 27.79
N GLU A 3 -3.94 -5.32 28.20
CA GLU A 3 -3.64 -4.21 27.27
C GLU A 3 -2.20 -4.18 26.75
N LYS A 4 -1.24 -4.72 27.51
CA LYS A 4 0.19 -4.74 27.12
C LYS A 4 0.48 -5.70 25.97
N GLU A 5 -0.27 -6.80 25.88
CA GLU A 5 -0.07 -7.82 24.85
C GLU A 5 -0.58 -7.34 23.48
N ARG A 6 -1.74 -6.66 23.46
CA ARG A 6 -2.31 -6.08 22.23
C ARG A 6 -1.40 -5.04 21.58
N LYS A 7 -0.79 -4.14 22.37
CA LYS A 7 0.14 -3.13 21.85
C LYS A 7 1.39 -3.72 21.22
N LYS A 8 1.86 -4.87 21.72
CA LYS A 8 3.09 -5.51 21.24
C LYS A 8 2.84 -6.22 19.91
N GLN A 9 1.71 -6.92 19.79
CA GLN A 9 1.28 -7.54 18.53
C GLN A 9 1.02 -6.50 17.43
N GLU A 10 0.44 -5.35 17.78
CA GLU A 10 0.18 -4.27 16.81
C GLU A 10 1.49 -3.60 16.33
N GLN A 11 2.50 -3.51 17.21
CA GLN A 11 3.82 -3.00 16.82
C GLN A 11 4.63 -3.99 15.99
N GLU A 12 4.53 -5.29 16.26
CA GLU A 12 5.17 -6.33 15.45
C GLU A 12 4.48 -6.49 14.10
N ALA A 13 3.15 -6.41 14.04
CA ALA A 13 2.40 -6.31 12.80
C ALA A 13 2.72 -5.02 12.04
N LEU A 14 2.88 -3.88 12.71
CA LEU A 14 3.28 -2.62 12.09
C LEU A 14 4.73 -2.64 11.60
N LYS A 15 5.65 -3.33 12.29
CA LYS A 15 7.04 -3.51 11.86
C LYS A 15 7.14 -4.49 10.69
N ALA A 16 6.45 -5.62 10.75
CA ALA A 16 6.32 -6.54 9.63
C ALA A 16 5.61 -5.87 8.45
N ALA A 17 4.59 -5.03 8.68
CA ALA A 17 3.94 -4.23 7.65
C ALA A 17 4.84 -3.11 7.12
N ARG A 18 5.74 -2.54 7.92
CA ARG A 18 6.73 -1.54 7.47
C ARG A 18 7.88 -2.15 6.68
N GLU A 19 8.32 -3.34 7.06
CA GLU A 19 9.32 -4.10 6.32
C GLU A 19 8.72 -4.66 5.03
N ALA A 20 7.50 -5.19 5.09
CA ALA A 20 6.71 -5.51 3.92
C ALA A 20 6.46 -4.24 3.10
N MET A 21 6.17 -3.05 3.65
CA MET A 21 5.96 -1.81 2.88
C MET A 21 7.15 -1.42 1.99
N LYS A 22 8.36 -1.86 2.32
CA LYS A 22 9.54 -1.68 1.43
C LYS A 22 9.59 -2.72 0.30
N LYS A 23 8.97 -3.89 0.51
CA LYS A 23 8.80 -4.99 -0.45
C LYS A 23 7.39 -5.09 -1.04
N ILE A 24 6.49 -4.18 -0.72
CA ILE A 24 5.08 -4.29 -1.07
C ILE A 24 4.93 -3.60 -2.42
N PRO A 25 4.43 -4.33 -3.42
CA PRO A 25 4.18 -3.73 -4.72
C PRO A 25 3.21 -2.57 -4.55
N PRO A 26 3.36 -1.51 -5.36
CA PRO A 26 2.47 -0.34 -5.31
C PRO A 26 0.98 -0.73 -5.45
N SER A 27 0.69 -1.87 -6.09
CA SER A 27 -0.63 -2.51 -6.21
C SER A 27 -1.23 -2.99 -4.87
N GLU A 28 -0.39 -3.42 -3.93
CA GLU A 28 -0.77 -3.91 -2.59
C GLU A 28 -0.73 -2.80 -1.54
N MET A 29 0.01 -1.71 -1.80
CA MET A 29 0.08 -0.52 -0.93
C MET A 29 -1.31 0.09 -0.72
N PHE A 30 -2.09 0.21 -1.80
CA PHE A 30 -3.44 0.77 -1.72
C PHE A 30 -4.46 -0.24 -1.20
N LYS A 31 -4.28 -1.54 -1.48
CA LYS A 31 -5.11 -2.63 -0.90
C LYS A 31 -4.98 -2.76 0.60
N SER A 32 -3.81 -2.40 1.16
CA SER A 32 -3.60 -2.31 2.61
C SER A 32 -4.31 -1.11 3.26
N MET A 33 -4.97 -0.26 2.47
CA MET A 33 -5.79 0.86 2.93
C MET A 33 -7.27 0.68 2.51
N PRO A 34 -7.94 -0.41 2.94
CA PRO A 34 -9.34 -0.65 2.58
C PRO A 34 -10.28 0.42 3.17
N ASP A 35 -9.83 1.12 4.22
CA ASP A 35 -10.51 2.26 4.83
C ASP A 35 -10.55 3.50 3.92
N LYS A 36 -9.65 3.59 2.93
CA LYS A 36 -9.52 4.74 2.03
C LYS A 36 -9.95 4.46 0.59
N TYR A 37 -9.95 3.19 0.18
CA TYR A 37 -10.21 2.80 -1.19
C TYR A 37 -11.00 1.49 -1.21
N SER A 38 -12.11 1.50 -1.93
CA SER A 38 -13.00 0.33 -1.99
C SER A 38 -12.76 -0.55 -3.22
N GLN A 39 -12.27 0.01 -4.32
CA GLN A 39 -12.01 -0.76 -5.54
C GLN A 39 -10.67 -0.39 -6.15
N PHE A 40 -10.05 -1.40 -6.75
CA PHE A 40 -8.74 -1.31 -7.36
C PHE A 40 -8.78 -1.93 -8.75
N ASP A 41 -8.02 -1.35 -9.67
CA ASP A 41 -7.85 -1.85 -11.03
C ASP A 41 -6.95 -3.10 -11.07
N GLU A 42 -6.72 -3.69 -12.26
CA GLU A 42 -5.82 -4.84 -12.45
C GLU A 42 -4.38 -4.54 -12.02
N LYS A 43 -3.99 -3.27 -12.08
CA LYS A 43 -2.68 -2.79 -11.61
C LYS A 43 -2.66 -2.49 -10.10
N GLY A 44 -3.77 -2.62 -9.40
CA GLY A 44 -3.97 -2.23 -7.99
C GLY A 44 -3.91 -0.74 -7.73
N ILE A 45 -4.17 0.06 -8.76
CA ILE A 45 -4.43 1.49 -8.61
C ILE A 45 -5.87 1.62 -8.12
N PRO A 46 -6.15 2.32 -7.01
CA PRO A 46 -7.52 2.52 -6.59
C PRO A 46 -8.28 3.31 -7.64
N THR A 47 -9.42 2.76 -8.05
CA THR A 47 -10.37 3.36 -9.00
C THR A 47 -11.53 4.00 -8.27
N HIS A 48 -11.88 3.47 -7.09
CA HIS A 48 -12.93 4.01 -6.25
C HIS A 48 -12.40 4.35 -4.86
N ASP A 49 -12.92 5.43 -4.29
CA ASP A 49 -12.63 5.87 -2.92
C ASP A 49 -13.30 4.93 -1.88
N ALA A 50 -13.15 5.21 -0.60
CA ALA A 50 -13.70 4.40 0.50
C ALA A 50 -15.22 4.20 0.39
N GLU A 51 -15.91 5.19 -0.20
CA GLU A 51 -17.36 5.17 -0.40
C GLU A 51 -17.80 4.38 -1.65
N GLY A 52 -16.88 3.78 -2.40
CA GLY A 52 -17.21 3.12 -3.66
C GLY A 52 -17.60 4.11 -4.77
N LYS A 53 -17.14 5.37 -4.68
CA LYS A 53 -17.27 6.37 -5.75
C LYS A 53 -16.03 6.38 -6.62
N GLU A 54 -16.23 6.42 -7.93
CA GLU A 54 -15.16 6.60 -8.90
C GLU A 54 -14.35 7.86 -8.56
N LEU A 55 -13.03 7.67 -8.42
CA LEU A 55 -12.11 8.76 -8.16
C LEU A 55 -12.17 9.76 -9.32
N SER A 56 -12.28 11.04 -8.98
CA SER A 56 -12.25 12.10 -10.00
C SER A 56 -10.92 12.09 -10.74
N GLU A 57 -10.87 12.59 -11.97
CA GLU A 57 -9.65 12.61 -12.80
C GLU A 57 -8.43 13.24 -12.08
N SER A 58 -8.69 14.24 -11.22
CA SER A 58 -7.69 14.86 -10.34
C SER A 58 -7.18 13.93 -9.22
N GLN A 59 -8.05 13.11 -8.64
CA GLN A 59 -7.69 12.12 -7.61
C GLN A 59 -6.96 10.93 -8.24
N LEU A 60 -7.43 10.43 -9.39
CA LEU A 60 -6.73 9.41 -10.17
C LEU A 60 -5.30 9.85 -10.52
N LYS A 61 -5.11 11.09 -10.99
CA LYS A 61 -3.76 11.64 -11.25
C LYS A 61 -2.88 11.68 -9.98
N LYS A 62 -3.45 11.98 -8.81
CA LYS A 62 -2.71 11.95 -7.53
C LYS A 62 -2.31 10.53 -7.15
N VAL A 63 -3.27 9.60 -7.18
CA VAL A 63 -3.05 8.18 -6.90
C VAL A 63 -2.01 7.62 -7.85
N MET A 64 -2.11 7.88 -9.15
CA MET A 64 -1.18 7.40 -10.16
C MET A 64 0.25 7.93 -9.93
N LYS A 65 0.40 9.18 -9.48
CA LYS A 65 1.72 9.73 -9.07
C LYS A 65 2.28 9.02 -7.85
N LEU A 66 1.47 8.78 -6.82
CA LEU A 66 1.87 8.03 -5.62
C LEU A 66 2.27 6.60 -5.97
N TYR A 67 1.46 5.94 -6.81
CA TYR A 67 1.72 4.61 -7.34
C TYR A 67 3.05 4.56 -8.08
N ASN A 68 3.30 5.46 -9.05
CA ASN A 68 4.55 5.50 -9.81
C ASN A 68 5.77 5.76 -8.92
N ALA A 69 5.64 6.63 -7.92
CA ALA A 69 6.72 6.90 -6.98
C ALA A 69 7.07 5.67 -6.13
N GLN A 70 6.06 4.91 -5.70
CA GLN A 70 6.26 3.66 -4.98
C GLN A 70 6.75 2.54 -5.91
N GLU A 71 6.24 2.46 -7.14
CA GLU A 71 6.67 1.48 -8.15
C GLU A 71 8.16 1.61 -8.44
N LYS A 72 8.68 2.84 -8.63
CA LYS A 72 10.11 3.06 -8.85
C LYS A 72 10.95 2.55 -7.68
N LYS A 73 10.58 2.90 -6.45
CA LYS A 73 11.28 2.43 -5.24
C LYS A 73 11.23 0.91 -5.11
N TYR A 74 10.07 0.31 -5.39
CA TYR A 74 9.87 -1.13 -5.32
C TYR A 74 10.61 -1.86 -6.45
N ASN A 75 10.69 -1.27 -7.65
CA ASN A 75 11.45 -1.81 -8.77
C ASN A 75 12.96 -1.80 -8.48
N GLU A 76 13.48 -0.70 -7.90
CA GLU A 76 14.86 -0.66 -7.42
C GLU A 76 15.11 -1.71 -6.34
N TYR A 77 14.20 -1.85 -5.38
CA TYR A 77 14.27 -2.92 -4.37
C TYR A 77 14.24 -4.33 -4.99
N LEU A 78 13.36 -4.57 -5.97
CA LEU A 78 13.27 -5.84 -6.70
C LEU A 78 14.59 -6.18 -7.39
N LYS A 79 15.25 -5.20 -7.99
CA LYS A 79 16.57 -5.39 -8.61
C LYS A 79 17.65 -5.76 -7.58
N THR A 80 17.67 -5.11 -6.42
CA THR A 80 18.66 -5.43 -5.40
C THR A 80 18.43 -6.80 -4.77
N VAL A 81 17.19 -7.20 -4.53
CA VAL A 81 16.89 -8.54 -3.96
C VAL A 81 16.99 -9.67 -4.97
N ALA A 82 16.72 -9.43 -6.25
CA ALA A 82 16.94 -10.44 -7.28
C ALA A 82 18.43 -10.73 -7.53
N THR A 83 19.32 -9.84 -7.07
CA THR A 83 20.77 -9.93 -7.28
C THR A 83 21.54 -10.38 -6.03
N THR A 84 20.84 -10.74 -4.94
CA THR A 84 21.43 -11.29 -3.68
C THR A 84 20.99 -12.73 -3.50
#